data_AF-A0A366W561-F1
#
_entry.id   AF-A0A366W561-F1
#
_cell.length_a   1.000
_cell.length_b   1.000
_cell.length_c   1.000
_cell.angle_alpha   90.00
_cell.angle_beta   90.00
_cell.angle_gamma   90.00
#
_symmetry.space_group_name_H-M   'P 1'
#
loop_
_entity.id
_entity.type
_entity.pdbx_description
1 polymer ?
#
loop_
_entity_poly.entity_id
_entity_poly.type
_entity_poly.pdbx_seq_one_letter_code
_entity_poly.pdbx_strand_id
1 'polypeptide(L)'
;MPKSAKISFVLADAQVQHPITKFGGQPAWVDAPTWPVDDEFGEQMIFVAQFALTPEIFPCSKESVVYLFVAASEPVTTDTATCIVQSTHVAIPVTCKTTPELTGPSVITLSDEVEERLEYVVSLQTVDEPIVPLADRFTKSELSLKDGYQFRHTALAGCKLAGQPIYVEQQQAPEYFRNPDWVHICQLAPDHGYFTQFQPNFYPFVLELGEYGLLNVFINTDGTRAVAYVQSL
;
A
#
# COMPACT_ATOMS: atom_id res chain seq x y z
N MET A 1 -19.33 12.41 5.38
CA MET A 1 -18.80 11.66 4.21
C MET A 1 -17.46 11.09 4.62
N PRO A 2 -17.12 9.85 4.23
CA PRO A 2 -15.76 9.32 4.43
C PRO A 2 -14.74 10.28 3.82
N LYS A 3 -13.64 10.52 4.51
CA LYS A 3 -12.53 11.30 3.97
C LYS A 3 -11.45 10.35 3.47
N SER A 4 -10.87 10.70 2.33
CA SER A 4 -9.62 10.12 1.83
C SER A 4 -8.63 11.22 1.51
N ALA A 5 -7.39 10.83 1.24
CA ALA A 5 -6.37 11.74 0.76
C ALA A 5 -5.72 11.18 -0.50
N LYS A 6 -5.88 11.86 -1.63
CA LYS A 6 -5.19 11.51 -2.88
C LYS A 6 -3.68 11.70 -2.71
N ILE A 7 -2.91 10.73 -3.18
CA ILE A 7 -1.45 10.73 -3.09
C ILE A 7 -0.87 11.35 -4.36
N SER A 8 0.04 12.30 -4.19
CA SER A 8 1.03 12.66 -5.20
C SER A 8 2.42 12.32 -4.68
N PHE A 9 3.20 11.60 -5.47
CA PHE A 9 4.56 11.20 -5.12
C PHE A 9 5.51 12.37 -5.40
N VAL A 10 6.31 12.73 -4.41
CA VAL A 10 7.31 13.79 -4.51
C VAL A 10 8.65 13.18 -4.12
N LEU A 11 9.66 13.30 -4.99
CA LEU A 11 11.01 12.83 -4.68
C LEU A 11 11.52 13.50 -3.42
N ALA A 12 12.10 12.71 -2.52
CA ALA A 12 12.76 13.21 -1.34
C ALA A 12 14.15 13.76 -1.70
N ASP A 13 14.48 14.95 -1.19
CA ASP A 13 15.79 15.58 -1.40
C ASP A 13 16.91 14.90 -0.59
N ALA A 14 16.55 14.12 0.44
CA ALA A 14 17.46 13.39 1.30
C ALA A 14 16.72 12.19 1.94
N GLN A 15 17.50 11.25 2.50
CA GLN A 15 16.95 10.10 3.19
C GLN A 15 16.01 10.51 4.33
N VAL A 16 14.81 9.94 4.38
CA VAL A 16 13.86 10.21 5.45
C VAL A 16 14.22 9.42 6.70
N GLN A 17 14.49 10.14 7.80
CA GLN A 17 14.92 9.57 9.10
C GLN A 17 13.80 9.53 10.16
N HIS A 18 12.59 9.99 9.82
CA HIS A 18 11.47 10.09 10.74
C HIS A 18 10.26 9.30 10.24
N PRO A 19 9.41 8.78 11.14
CA PRO A 19 8.26 7.95 10.79
C PRO A 19 7.14 8.76 10.14
N ILE A 20 7.30 9.14 8.87
CA ILE A 20 6.28 9.76 8.03
C ILE A 20 5.80 8.79 6.96
N THR A 21 4.66 9.06 6.31
CA THR A 21 4.22 8.26 5.16
C THR A 21 5.12 8.50 3.96
N LYS A 22 5.69 7.42 3.40
CA LYS A 22 6.61 7.46 2.26
C LYS A 22 6.66 6.12 1.52
N PHE A 23 7.23 6.15 0.32
CA PHE A 23 7.46 4.98 -0.53
C PHE A 23 8.93 4.91 -0.93
N GLY A 24 9.48 3.70 -1.01
CA GLY A 24 10.90 3.49 -1.31
C GLY A 24 11.87 3.96 -0.22
N GLY A 25 13.16 3.86 -0.51
CA GLY A 25 14.24 4.19 0.43
C GLY A 25 14.40 3.14 1.53
N GLN A 26 14.75 3.56 2.75
CA GLN A 26 14.88 2.66 3.91
C GLN A 26 13.80 2.96 4.95
N PRO A 27 13.28 1.97 5.70
CA PRO A 27 12.32 2.23 6.76
C PRO A 27 12.90 3.18 7.82
N ALA A 28 12.13 4.17 8.22
CA ALA A 28 12.40 4.97 9.41
C ALA A 28 11.75 4.28 10.61
N TRP A 29 12.45 3.30 11.17
CA TRP A 29 11.97 2.45 12.26
C TRP A 29 11.58 3.27 13.49
N VAL A 30 10.44 2.92 14.09
CA VAL A 30 9.91 3.54 15.31
C VAL A 30 10.52 2.90 16.55
N ASP A 31 10.76 1.59 16.48
CA ASP A 31 11.43 0.80 17.49
C ASP A 31 12.62 0.06 16.85
N ALA A 32 13.06 -1.08 17.41
CA ALA A 32 14.10 -1.91 16.81
C ALA A 32 13.76 -2.30 15.35
N PRO A 33 14.75 -2.29 14.43
CA PRO A 33 14.57 -2.79 13.08
C PRO A 33 14.03 -4.21 13.09
N THR A 34 12.98 -4.45 12.32
CA THR A 34 12.24 -5.72 12.31
C THR A 34 11.93 -6.11 10.87
N TRP A 35 13.00 -6.35 10.10
CA TRP A 35 12.92 -6.54 8.65
C TRP A 35 12.41 -7.94 8.31
N PRO A 36 11.24 -8.11 7.65
CA PRO A 36 10.70 -9.43 7.39
C PRO A 36 11.52 -10.22 6.38
N VAL A 37 11.61 -11.52 6.64
CA VAL A 37 12.31 -12.47 5.80
C VAL A 37 11.26 -13.30 5.07
N ASP A 38 11.43 -13.43 3.76
CA ASP A 38 10.59 -14.28 2.94
C ASP A 38 10.71 -15.74 3.39
N ASP A 39 9.57 -16.41 3.57
CA ASP A 39 9.52 -17.77 4.07
C ASP A 39 9.96 -18.81 3.04
N GLU A 40 9.87 -18.49 1.74
CA GLU A 40 10.25 -19.39 0.65
C GLU A 40 11.78 -19.40 0.44
N PHE A 41 12.40 -18.23 0.26
CA PHE A 41 13.82 -18.13 -0.06
C PHE A 41 14.71 -17.74 1.12
N GLY A 42 14.15 -17.30 2.24
CA GLY A 42 14.92 -16.87 3.41
C GLY A 42 15.64 -15.54 3.21
N GLU A 43 15.28 -14.77 2.19
CA GLU A 43 15.88 -13.48 1.87
C GLU A 43 15.10 -12.33 2.52
N GLN A 44 15.77 -11.18 2.73
CA GLN A 44 15.09 -9.96 3.18
C GLN A 44 14.06 -9.53 2.14
N MET A 45 12.81 -9.32 2.59
CA MET A 45 11.76 -8.80 1.71
C MET A 45 12.07 -7.36 1.27
N ILE A 46 11.52 -6.94 0.14
CA ILE A 46 11.69 -5.60 -0.42
C ILE A 46 10.80 -4.61 0.32
N PHE A 47 11.38 -3.54 0.85
CA PHE A 47 10.62 -2.44 1.43
C PHE A 47 9.92 -1.61 0.34
N VAL A 48 8.59 -1.51 0.45
CA VAL A 48 7.75 -0.75 -0.48
C VAL A 48 7.38 0.61 0.11
N ALA A 49 6.83 0.61 1.32
CA ALA A 49 6.24 1.81 1.92
C ALA A 49 6.18 1.74 3.43
N GLN A 50 6.06 2.91 4.06
CA GLN A 50 5.60 3.02 5.44
C GLN A 50 4.47 4.02 5.52
N PHE A 51 3.55 3.81 6.46
CA PHE A 51 2.36 4.62 6.67
C PHE A 51 2.35 5.09 8.11
N ALA A 52 2.55 6.39 8.31
CA ALA A 52 2.41 7.01 9.62
C ALA A 52 0.92 7.21 9.91
N LEU A 53 0.41 6.46 10.90
CA LEU A 53 -1.01 6.50 11.21
C LEU A 53 -1.29 7.57 12.26
N THR A 54 -1.64 8.77 11.80
CA THR A 54 -1.98 9.88 12.70
C THR A 54 -3.42 9.73 13.24
N PRO A 55 -3.71 10.13 14.49
CA PRO A 55 -5.06 10.10 15.05
C PRO A 55 -6.10 10.91 14.25
N GLU A 56 -5.65 11.91 13.48
CA GLU A 56 -6.51 12.73 12.63
C GLU A 56 -7.15 11.92 11.49
N ILE A 57 -6.39 10.99 10.89
CA ILE A 57 -6.86 10.14 9.79
C ILE A 57 -7.31 8.77 10.31
N PHE A 58 -6.66 8.28 11.37
CA PHE A 58 -6.84 6.96 11.96
C PHE A 58 -7.00 7.07 13.49
N PRO A 59 -8.19 7.41 14.01
CA PRO A 59 -8.40 7.67 15.45
C PRO A 59 -7.95 6.54 16.39
N CYS A 60 -7.93 5.29 15.90
CA CYS A 60 -7.53 4.12 16.69
C CYS A 60 -6.07 3.70 16.49
N SER A 61 -5.25 4.51 15.82
CA SER A 61 -3.92 4.09 15.36
C SER A 61 -2.85 3.95 16.43
N LYS A 62 -3.06 4.49 17.66
CA LYS A 62 -2.06 4.51 18.73
C LYS A 62 -0.69 5.06 18.29
N GLU A 63 -0.71 6.00 17.34
CA GLU A 63 0.50 6.57 16.72
C GLU A 63 1.43 5.49 16.14
N SER A 64 0.85 4.37 15.69
CA SER A 64 1.59 3.28 15.05
C SER A 64 2.06 3.65 13.64
N VAL A 65 3.10 2.97 13.19
CA VAL A 65 3.54 2.96 11.80
C VAL A 65 3.36 1.57 11.24
N VAL A 66 2.79 1.49 10.05
CA VAL A 66 2.68 0.25 9.27
C VAL A 66 3.73 0.27 8.18
N TYR A 67 4.60 -0.74 8.14
CA TYR A 67 5.59 -0.93 7.09
C TYR A 67 5.12 -2.04 6.16
N LEU A 68 5.15 -1.79 4.85
CA LEU A 68 4.80 -2.72 3.80
C LEU A 68 6.05 -3.27 3.14
N PHE A 69 6.15 -4.59 3.11
CA PHE A 69 7.19 -5.34 2.45
C PHE A 69 6.59 -6.35 1.46
N VAL A 70 7.35 -6.70 0.42
CA VAL A 70 6.98 -7.73 -0.55
C VAL A 70 8.16 -8.66 -0.81
N ALA A 71 7.94 -9.94 -1.02
CA ALA A 71 9.01 -10.85 -1.43
C ALA A 71 9.54 -10.44 -2.81
N ALA A 72 10.75 -10.88 -3.17
CA ALA A 72 11.33 -10.71 -4.49
C ALA A 72 10.69 -11.66 -5.53
N SER A 73 9.36 -11.77 -5.50
CA SER A 73 8.54 -12.57 -6.39
C SER A 73 7.77 -11.67 -7.34
N GLU A 74 7.72 -12.02 -8.63
CA GLU A 74 6.90 -11.33 -9.61
C GLU A 74 5.91 -12.32 -10.26
N PRO A 75 4.60 -12.03 -10.26
CA PRO A 75 3.96 -10.86 -9.64
C PRO A 75 3.92 -10.95 -8.10
N VAL A 76 3.78 -9.80 -7.45
CA VAL A 76 3.45 -9.71 -6.02
C VAL A 76 2.01 -10.16 -5.81
N THR A 77 1.78 -10.95 -4.77
CA THR A 77 0.46 -11.46 -4.38
C THR A 77 0.18 -11.12 -2.92
N THR A 78 -1.03 -11.40 -2.45
CA THR A 78 -1.37 -11.25 -1.02
C THR A 78 -0.46 -12.10 -0.12
N ASP A 79 -0.07 -13.31 -0.57
CA ASP A 79 0.77 -14.22 0.22
C ASP A 79 2.24 -13.81 0.25
N THR A 80 2.69 -13.03 -0.74
CA THR A 80 4.05 -12.50 -0.81
C THR A 80 4.19 -11.09 -0.27
N ALA A 81 3.12 -10.50 0.26
CA ALA A 81 3.13 -9.19 0.90
C ALA A 81 3.04 -9.34 2.43
N THR A 82 3.85 -8.59 3.16
CA THR A 82 3.86 -8.60 4.64
C THR A 82 3.81 -7.19 5.18
N CYS A 83 2.99 -7.00 6.22
CA CYS A 83 2.94 -5.76 6.98
C CYS A 83 3.53 -5.95 8.38
N ILE A 84 4.40 -5.03 8.79
CA ILE A 84 4.88 -4.92 10.17
C ILE A 84 4.23 -3.70 10.80
N VAL A 85 3.72 -3.82 12.03
CA VAL A 85 3.17 -2.70 12.79
C VAL A 85 4.06 -2.44 13.99
N GLN A 86 4.51 -1.19 14.16
CA GLN A 86 5.26 -0.74 15.33
C GLN A 86 4.60 0.48 15.96
N SER A 87 4.73 0.64 17.27
CA SER A 87 4.28 1.80 18.03
C SER A 87 5.28 2.11 19.12
N THR A 88 5.46 3.40 19.45
CA THR A 88 6.24 3.80 20.63
C THR A 88 5.53 3.52 21.95
N HIS A 89 4.22 3.24 21.92
CA HIS A 89 3.38 3.16 23.11
C HIS A 89 2.99 1.74 23.49
N VAL A 90 2.94 0.83 22.52
CA VAL A 90 2.48 -0.54 22.71
C VAL A 90 3.40 -1.50 21.96
N ALA A 91 3.91 -2.51 22.68
CA ALA A 91 4.62 -3.61 22.06
C ALA A 91 3.63 -4.45 21.23
N ILE A 92 3.90 -4.56 19.93
CA ILE A 92 3.08 -5.34 19.00
C ILE A 92 3.90 -6.55 18.56
N PRO A 93 3.41 -7.79 18.80
CA PRO A 93 4.16 -8.98 18.44
C PRO A 93 4.21 -9.13 16.91
N VAL A 94 5.40 -9.41 16.39
CA VAL A 94 5.59 -9.77 14.99
C VAL A 94 5.44 -11.28 14.83
N THR A 95 4.66 -11.70 13.84
CA THR A 95 4.29 -13.11 13.64
C THR A 95 5.11 -13.81 12.57
N CYS A 96 5.89 -13.08 11.78
CA CYS A 96 6.76 -13.63 10.74
C CYS A 96 8.22 -13.69 11.20
N LYS A 97 9.07 -14.39 10.43
CA LYS A 97 10.52 -14.34 10.63
C LYS A 97 11.05 -12.97 10.25
N THR A 98 12.03 -12.49 11.01
CA THR A 98 12.62 -11.17 10.79
C THR A 98 14.12 -11.17 11.06
N THR A 99 14.79 -10.14 10.56
CA THR A 99 16.17 -9.80 10.90
C THR A 99 16.25 -8.41 11.53
N PRO A 100 17.25 -8.14 12.40
CA PRO A 100 17.42 -6.83 13.03
C PRO A 100 18.20 -5.83 12.14
N GLU A 101 18.25 -6.06 10.83
CA GLU A 101 19.00 -5.22 9.90
C GLU A 101 18.35 -3.86 9.74
N LEU A 102 19.16 -2.80 9.86
CA LEU A 102 18.69 -1.42 9.73
C LEU A 102 18.27 -1.10 8.28
N THR A 103 18.98 -1.69 7.31
CA THR A 103 18.81 -1.44 5.89
C THR A 103 18.66 -2.74 5.11
N GLY A 104 18.02 -2.66 3.95
CA GLY A 104 17.81 -3.81 3.09
C GLY A 104 17.31 -3.41 1.69
N PRO A 105 16.78 -4.39 0.94
CA PRO A 105 16.21 -4.16 -0.38
C PRO A 105 15.04 -3.18 -0.34
N SER A 106 14.88 -2.35 -1.36
CA SER A 106 13.72 -1.47 -1.51
C SER A 106 13.33 -1.37 -2.97
N VAL A 107 12.07 -1.01 -3.22
CA VAL A 107 11.54 -0.78 -4.57
C VAL A 107 12.44 0.17 -5.34
N ILE A 108 12.61 -0.15 -6.63
CA ILE A 108 13.46 0.59 -7.55
C ILE A 108 12.59 1.44 -8.48
N THR A 109 13.18 2.49 -9.05
CA THR A 109 12.64 3.23 -10.19
C THR A 109 13.48 2.90 -11.40
N LEU A 110 12.83 2.69 -12.55
CA LEU A 110 13.51 2.50 -13.83
C LEU A 110 13.52 3.84 -14.58
N SER A 111 14.70 4.44 -14.74
CA SER A 111 14.90 5.66 -15.53
C SER A 111 16.01 5.40 -16.55
N ASP A 112 15.69 5.51 -17.85
CA ASP A 112 16.66 5.29 -18.95
C ASP A 112 17.50 4.01 -18.80
N GLU A 113 16.84 2.90 -18.43
CA GLU A 113 17.47 1.58 -18.18
C GLU A 113 18.42 1.52 -16.96
N VAL A 114 18.41 2.55 -16.11
CA VAL A 114 19.13 2.58 -14.84
C VAL A 114 18.16 2.28 -13.69
N GLU A 115 18.54 1.33 -12.83
CA GLU A 115 17.83 1.04 -11.60
C GLU A 115 18.29 2.00 -10.49
N GLU A 116 17.35 2.80 -9.98
CA GLU A 116 17.61 3.72 -8.88
C GLU A 116 16.74 3.41 -7.67
N ARG A 117 17.33 3.39 -6.48
CA ARG A 117 16.59 3.27 -5.21
C ARG A 117 16.20 4.66 -4.74
N LEU A 118 15.14 5.19 -5.31
CA LEU A 118 14.60 6.49 -4.97
C LEU A 118 13.64 6.40 -3.77
N GLU A 119 13.47 7.54 -3.12
CA GLU A 119 12.59 7.69 -1.96
C GLU A 119 11.58 8.80 -2.25
N TYR A 120 10.31 8.52 -2.00
CA TYR A 120 9.20 9.41 -2.31
C TYR A 120 8.43 9.75 -1.03
N VAL A 121 8.37 11.03 -0.70
CA VAL A 121 7.41 11.55 0.28
C VAL A 121 6.07 11.83 -0.42
N VAL A 122 5.00 11.87 0.36
CA VAL A 122 3.65 12.08 -0.19
C VAL A 122 3.17 13.50 0.04
N SER A 123 2.65 14.11 -1.02
CA SER A 123 1.76 15.27 -0.93
C SER A 123 0.32 14.77 -0.92
N LEU A 124 -0.46 15.19 0.08
CA LEU A 124 -1.81 14.70 0.32
C LEU A 124 -2.85 15.77 0.03
N GLN A 125 -3.83 15.43 -0.80
CA GLN A 125 -5.01 16.25 -1.02
C GLN A 125 -6.24 15.55 -0.44
N THR A 126 -6.81 16.10 0.63
CA THR A 126 -8.03 15.55 1.24
C THR A 126 -9.22 15.72 0.31
N VAL A 127 -10.03 14.66 0.20
CA VAL A 127 -11.25 14.61 -0.61
C VAL A 127 -12.37 13.98 0.23
N ASP A 128 -13.57 14.55 0.13
CA ASP A 128 -14.78 13.91 0.64
C ASP A 128 -15.29 12.89 -0.39
N GLU A 129 -15.42 11.63 0.02
CA GLU A 129 -15.92 10.57 -0.84
C GLU A 129 -17.44 10.39 -0.69
N PRO A 130 -18.17 10.14 -1.79
CA PRO A 130 -19.55 9.68 -1.69
C PRO A 130 -19.56 8.31 -1.01
N ILE A 131 -20.56 8.04 -0.16
CA ILE A 131 -20.73 6.69 0.41
C ILE A 131 -21.22 5.78 -0.71
N VAL A 132 -20.42 4.78 -1.07
CA VAL A 132 -20.75 3.81 -2.11
C VAL A 132 -20.71 2.40 -1.51
N PRO A 133 -21.81 1.63 -1.56
CA PRO A 133 -21.82 0.24 -1.13
C PRO A 133 -20.74 -0.56 -1.84
N LEU A 134 -20.10 -1.52 -1.14
CA LEU A 134 -18.97 -2.28 -1.69
C LEU A 134 -19.29 -2.91 -3.06
N ALA A 135 -20.47 -3.52 -3.20
CA ALA A 135 -20.93 -4.14 -4.45
C ALA A 135 -21.12 -3.15 -5.61
N ASP A 136 -21.23 -1.86 -5.30
CA ASP A 136 -21.39 -0.79 -6.27
C ASP A 136 -20.07 -0.04 -6.55
N ARG A 137 -18.97 -0.36 -5.87
CA ARG A 137 -17.70 0.38 -6.10
C ARG A 137 -17.05 0.08 -7.45
N PHE A 138 -17.30 -1.10 -8.00
CA PHE A 138 -16.77 -1.53 -9.29
C PHE A 138 -17.70 -2.54 -9.98
N THR A 139 -17.73 -2.50 -11.29
CA THR A 139 -18.35 -3.51 -12.16
C THR A 139 -17.39 -3.93 -13.26
N LYS A 140 -17.47 -5.18 -13.74
CA LYS A 140 -16.58 -5.71 -14.80
C LYS A 140 -16.60 -4.87 -16.09
N SER A 141 -17.70 -4.18 -16.39
CA SER A 141 -17.80 -3.27 -17.54
C SER A 141 -16.88 -2.04 -17.44
N GLU A 142 -16.36 -1.74 -16.25
CA GLU A 142 -15.41 -0.65 -16.01
C GLU A 142 -13.96 -1.09 -16.29
N LEU A 143 -13.73 -2.29 -16.80
CA LEU A 143 -12.43 -2.74 -17.29
C LEU A 143 -12.50 -3.05 -18.79
N SER A 144 -11.64 -2.38 -19.56
CA SER A 144 -11.45 -2.57 -20.99
C SER A 144 -10.04 -3.08 -21.25
N LEU A 145 -9.88 -4.16 -22.05
CA LEU A 145 -8.55 -4.61 -22.49
C LEU A 145 -7.80 -3.54 -23.30
N LYS A 146 -8.54 -2.62 -23.94
CA LYS A 146 -7.96 -1.56 -24.77
C LYS A 146 -7.59 -0.34 -23.94
N ASP A 147 -8.47 0.05 -23.02
CA ASP A 147 -8.41 1.36 -22.35
C ASP A 147 -8.09 1.24 -20.85
N GLY A 148 -7.89 0.03 -20.34
CA GLY A 148 -7.68 -0.27 -18.92
C GLY A 148 -8.92 0.03 -18.07
N TYR A 149 -8.68 0.46 -16.82
CA TYR A 149 -9.75 0.82 -15.90
C TYR A 149 -10.44 2.14 -16.26
N GLN A 150 -11.76 2.13 -16.17
CA GLN A 150 -12.67 3.23 -16.45
C GLN A 150 -13.67 3.35 -15.30
N PHE A 151 -13.17 3.69 -14.11
CA PHE A 151 -13.97 3.71 -12.88
C PHE A 151 -15.11 4.73 -12.97
N ARG A 152 -16.36 4.28 -12.77
CA ARG A 152 -17.55 5.15 -12.70
C ARG A 152 -17.51 6.06 -11.47
N HIS A 153 -16.95 5.55 -10.38
CA HIS A 153 -16.76 6.29 -9.13
C HIS A 153 -15.32 6.81 -9.04
N THR A 154 -14.98 7.79 -9.87
CA THR A 154 -13.62 8.37 -9.96
C THR A 154 -13.09 8.93 -8.63
N ALA A 155 -13.98 9.36 -7.73
CA ALA A 155 -13.62 9.76 -6.37
C ALA A 155 -13.00 8.62 -5.55
N LEU A 156 -13.31 7.36 -5.85
CA LEU A 156 -12.76 6.18 -5.18
C LEU A 156 -11.47 5.65 -5.83
N ALA A 157 -11.20 6.00 -7.08
CA ALA A 157 -10.06 5.52 -7.86
C ALA A 157 -8.72 6.08 -7.35
N GLY A 158 -7.61 5.69 -7.98
CA GLY A 158 -6.31 6.30 -7.75
C GLY A 158 -5.58 5.86 -6.49
N CYS A 159 -4.32 6.29 -6.41
CA CYS A 159 -3.49 6.18 -5.22
C CYS A 159 -4.02 7.10 -4.12
N LYS A 160 -4.36 6.53 -2.96
CA LYS A 160 -4.92 7.30 -1.86
C LYS A 160 -4.64 6.68 -0.50
N LEU A 161 -4.69 7.52 0.53
CA LEU A 161 -4.80 7.10 1.92
C LEU A 161 -6.25 7.16 2.40
N ALA A 162 -6.60 6.24 3.29
CA ALA A 162 -7.93 6.11 3.89
C ALA A 162 -9.06 6.00 2.84
N GLY A 163 -10.28 6.39 3.23
CA GLY A 163 -11.46 6.27 2.39
C GLY A 163 -11.93 4.84 2.14
N GLN A 164 -12.72 4.69 1.10
CA GLN A 164 -13.35 3.43 0.71
C GLN A 164 -12.49 2.71 -0.34
N PRO A 165 -11.97 1.50 -0.07
CA PRO A 165 -11.21 0.75 -1.06
C PRO A 165 -12.12 0.23 -2.17
N ILE A 166 -11.56 0.15 -3.38
CA ILE A 166 -12.16 -0.53 -4.52
C ILE A 166 -11.88 -2.03 -4.39
N TYR A 167 -12.89 -2.85 -4.65
CA TYR A 167 -12.76 -4.29 -4.77
C TYR A 167 -13.15 -4.71 -6.19
N VAL A 168 -12.21 -5.24 -6.95
CA VAL A 168 -12.36 -5.55 -8.38
C VAL A 168 -12.55 -7.03 -8.68
N GLU A 169 -12.16 -7.89 -7.75
CA GLU A 169 -12.32 -9.33 -7.90
C GLU A 169 -13.81 -9.72 -7.87
N GLN A 170 -14.20 -10.68 -8.70
CA GLN A 170 -15.59 -11.13 -8.84
C GLN A 170 -15.95 -12.26 -7.86
N GLN A 171 -15.34 -12.23 -6.68
CA GLN A 171 -15.51 -13.23 -5.63
C GLN A 171 -16.08 -12.60 -4.35
N GLN A 172 -16.26 -13.42 -3.32
CA GLN A 172 -16.63 -12.91 -2.02
C GLN A 172 -15.47 -12.07 -1.46
N ALA A 173 -15.70 -10.77 -1.31
CA ALA A 173 -14.70 -9.87 -0.74
C ALA A 173 -14.17 -10.39 0.62
N PRO A 174 -12.86 -10.29 0.89
CA PRO A 174 -12.27 -10.65 2.18
C PRO A 174 -12.92 -9.91 3.34
N GLU A 175 -12.68 -10.38 4.56
CA GLU A 175 -13.24 -9.74 5.75
C GLU A 175 -12.79 -8.28 5.89
N TYR A 176 -11.56 -7.94 5.47
CA TYR A 176 -10.99 -6.60 5.61
C TYR A 176 -11.76 -5.51 4.84
N PHE A 177 -12.54 -5.90 3.82
CA PHE A 177 -13.39 -4.99 3.04
C PHE A 177 -14.80 -4.80 3.63
N ARG A 178 -15.21 -5.69 4.55
CA ARG A 178 -16.61 -5.81 5.00
C ARG A 178 -16.78 -5.66 6.51
N ASN A 179 -15.78 -6.07 7.27
CA ASN A 179 -15.79 -6.04 8.71
C ASN A 179 -15.37 -4.63 9.19
N PRO A 180 -16.21 -3.93 10.00
CA PRO A 180 -15.88 -2.60 10.52
C PRO A 180 -14.68 -2.57 11.47
N ASP A 181 -14.21 -3.73 11.94
CA ASP A 181 -12.98 -3.85 12.73
C ASP A 181 -11.72 -3.65 11.87
N TRP A 182 -11.84 -3.48 10.56
CA TRP A 182 -10.74 -3.15 9.67
C TRP A 182 -10.91 -1.77 9.05
N VAL A 183 -9.82 -1.02 9.05
CA VAL A 183 -9.73 0.33 8.51
C VAL A 183 -8.76 0.31 7.33
N HIS A 184 -9.21 0.84 6.20
CA HIS A 184 -8.39 0.98 5.02
C HIS A 184 -7.32 2.07 5.22
N ILE A 185 -6.05 1.74 4.99
CA ILE A 185 -4.91 2.65 5.10
C ILE A 185 -4.54 3.25 3.76
N CYS A 186 -4.31 2.41 2.75
CA CYS A 186 -3.72 2.83 1.47
C CYS A 186 -4.26 1.98 0.34
N GLN A 187 -4.60 2.61 -0.77
CA GLN A 187 -4.86 1.95 -2.05
C GLN A 187 -3.81 2.44 -3.04
N LEU A 188 -3.15 1.52 -3.74
CA LEU A 188 -2.40 1.78 -4.97
C LEU A 188 -3.24 1.26 -6.13
N ALA A 189 -3.75 2.20 -6.92
CA ALA A 189 -4.61 1.94 -8.05
C ALA A 189 -4.48 3.09 -9.06
N PRO A 190 -4.76 2.85 -10.35
CA PRO A 190 -4.85 3.94 -11.31
C PRO A 190 -6.08 4.80 -11.05
N ASP A 191 -6.00 6.09 -11.41
CA ASP A 191 -7.20 6.93 -11.53
C ASP A 191 -8.02 6.54 -12.76
N HIS A 192 -7.33 6.15 -13.84
CA HIS A 192 -7.84 5.62 -15.10
C HIS A 192 -6.72 4.88 -15.85
N GLY A 193 -7.08 3.98 -16.76
CA GLY A 193 -6.09 3.12 -17.41
C GLY A 193 -5.44 2.15 -16.42
N TYR A 194 -4.32 1.54 -16.79
CA TYR A 194 -3.52 0.72 -15.87
C TYR A 194 -2.08 0.58 -16.36
N PHE A 195 -1.91 0.25 -17.64
CA PHE A 195 -0.59 0.13 -18.27
C PHE A 195 -0.30 1.26 -19.26
N THR A 196 0.93 1.76 -19.21
CA THR A 196 1.54 2.52 -20.29
C THR A 196 2.94 1.98 -20.52
N GLN A 197 3.30 1.64 -21.77
CA GLN A 197 4.65 1.16 -22.13
C GLN A 197 5.14 -0.03 -21.28
N PHE A 198 4.27 -1.01 -21.02
CA PHE A 198 4.57 -2.18 -20.18
C PHE A 198 4.90 -1.89 -18.71
N GLN A 199 4.53 -0.71 -18.20
CA GLN A 199 4.64 -0.39 -16.76
C GLN A 199 3.33 0.18 -16.21
N PRO A 200 3.01 -0.09 -14.92
CA PRO A 200 1.94 0.59 -14.21
C PRO A 200 2.08 2.11 -14.33
N ASN A 201 0.99 2.82 -14.62
CA ASN A 201 1.04 4.26 -14.91
C ASN A 201 0.72 5.18 -13.71
N PHE A 202 0.68 4.64 -12.48
CA PHE A 202 0.06 5.31 -11.33
C PHE A 202 0.93 5.36 -10.06
N TYR A 203 2.14 4.81 -10.11
CA TYR A 203 3.19 5.02 -9.12
C TYR A 203 4.56 5.05 -9.80
N PRO A 204 5.56 5.75 -9.24
CA PRO A 204 6.84 6.00 -9.92
C PRO A 204 7.92 4.94 -9.63
N PHE A 205 7.54 3.73 -9.20
CA PHE A 205 8.48 2.67 -8.83
C PHE A 205 8.00 1.30 -9.35
N VAL A 206 8.91 0.35 -9.46
CA VAL A 206 8.62 -1.01 -9.93
C VAL A 206 7.95 -1.79 -8.81
N LEU A 207 6.73 -2.24 -9.09
CA LEU A 207 5.97 -3.17 -8.29
C LEU A 207 5.02 -3.90 -9.24
N GLU A 208 5.34 -5.13 -9.62
CA GLU A 208 4.54 -5.92 -10.56
C GLU A 208 3.37 -6.58 -9.81
N LEU A 209 2.17 -6.05 -9.97
CA LEU A 209 0.95 -6.55 -9.31
C LEU A 209 0.12 -7.48 -10.22
N GLY A 210 0.60 -7.78 -11.43
CA GLY A 210 -0.14 -8.47 -12.47
C GLY A 210 -0.92 -7.51 -13.39
N GLU A 211 -1.62 -8.07 -14.39
CA GLU A 211 -2.14 -7.28 -15.53
C GLU A 211 -3.20 -6.23 -15.14
N TYR A 212 -3.89 -6.44 -14.04
CA TYR A 212 -4.92 -5.54 -13.50
C TYR A 212 -4.85 -5.54 -11.97
N GLY A 213 -3.61 -5.45 -11.48
CA GLY A 213 -3.27 -5.59 -10.08
C GLY A 213 -3.56 -4.34 -9.25
N LEU A 214 -4.33 -4.45 -8.17
CA LEU A 214 -4.50 -3.36 -7.20
C LEU A 214 -3.96 -3.77 -5.84
N LEU A 215 -3.26 -2.88 -5.15
CA LEU A 215 -2.82 -3.13 -3.78
C LEU A 215 -3.64 -2.31 -2.80
N ASN A 216 -4.13 -2.95 -1.74
CA ASN A 216 -4.78 -2.28 -0.62
C ASN A 216 -4.10 -2.68 0.68
N VAL A 217 -3.97 -1.74 1.62
CA VAL A 217 -3.44 -1.99 2.96
C VAL A 217 -4.53 -1.66 3.97
N PHE A 218 -4.70 -2.54 4.96
CA PHE A 218 -5.66 -2.38 6.04
C PHE A 218 -4.96 -2.52 7.39
N ILE A 219 -5.52 -1.90 8.42
CA ILE A 219 -5.17 -2.15 9.83
C ILE A 219 -6.44 -2.42 10.62
N ASN A 220 -6.36 -3.31 11.60
CA ASN A 220 -7.48 -3.53 12.48
C ASN A 220 -7.66 -2.36 13.48
N THR A 221 -8.86 -2.23 14.03
CA THR A 221 -9.24 -1.12 14.92
C THR A 221 -8.51 -1.09 16.25
N ASP A 222 -7.85 -2.18 16.67
CA ASP A 222 -6.98 -2.16 17.84
C ASP A 222 -5.54 -1.67 17.53
N GLY A 223 -5.22 -1.47 16.25
CA GLY A 223 -3.93 -0.97 15.78
C GLY A 223 -2.77 -1.94 15.90
N THR A 224 -3.02 -3.25 16.02
CA THR A 224 -1.97 -4.26 16.25
C THR A 224 -1.69 -5.17 15.06
N ARG A 225 -2.58 -5.20 14.06
CA ARG A 225 -2.44 -6.05 12.88
C ARG A 225 -2.75 -5.27 11.62
N ALA A 226 -1.86 -5.37 10.66
CA ALA A 226 -2.07 -4.85 9.32
C ALA A 226 -1.96 -5.96 8.29
N VAL A 227 -2.65 -5.80 7.17
CA VAL A 227 -2.64 -6.74 6.06
C VAL A 227 -2.56 -5.97 4.75
N ALA A 228 -1.73 -6.47 3.84
CA ALA A 228 -1.74 -6.06 2.45
C ALA A 228 -2.60 -7.06 1.68
N TYR A 229 -3.47 -6.56 0.81
CA TYR A 229 -4.32 -7.37 -0.06
C TYR A 229 -4.08 -6.94 -1.50
N VAL A 230 -3.48 -7.83 -2.27
CA VAL A 230 -3.26 -7.65 -3.70
C VAL A 230 -4.39 -8.34 -4.44
N GLN A 231 -5.10 -7.55 -5.23
CA GLN A 231 -6.18 -7.97 -6.09
C GLN A 231 -5.64 -8.20 -7.49
N SER A 232 -6.00 -9.32 -8.11
CA SER A 232 -5.68 -9.60 -9.52
C SER A 232 -6.94 -10.07 -10.24
N LEU A 233 -7.20 -9.50 -11.42
CA LEU A 233 -8.35 -9.84 -12.28
C LEU A 233 -7.96 -10.71 -13.47
#